data_AF-A0A3N6BP07-F1
#
_entry.id   AF-A0A3N6BP07-F1
#
_cell.length_a   1.000
_cell.length_b   1.000
_cell.length_c   1.000
_cell.angle_alpha   90.00
_cell.angle_beta   90.00
_cell.angle_gamma   90.00
#
_symmetry.space_group_name_H-M   'P 1'
#
loop_
_entity.id
_entity.type
_entity.pdbx_description
1 polymer ?
#
loop_
_entity_poly.entity_id
_entity_poly.type
_entity_poly.pdbx_seq_one_letter_code
_entity_poly.pdbx_strand_id
1 'polypeptide(L)'
;MKKIKKYFGEINMTWPRVILLALITAVYTALINQVSFLKDTSFQDISIYVDWWILFAVFIIVNCEKWWEAALKCFVFFLVSQPLIYLIEVPFYAQGWEIFRYYDYWFKITLLTLPGAVIAFQLKKKNWLSVLVLSMATGYLAYASINYFRATMANFPNHLLSSIFALGLAIFFVFVLLDKKKHRIVALSVIAAVLIVFAQFTGPDKTEEIYLEEGSWTYSMEDESVVVMEITDGNHVTLTAKHDGNTFIRFKNTDGTEINYYVTVSGGSIWINLLEKS
;
A
#
# COMPACT_ATOMS: atom_id res chain seq x y z
N MET A 1 -9.19 0.20 29.54
CA MET A 1 -7.69 0.11 29.63
C MET A 1 -7.14 -1.31 29.50
N LYS A 2 -7.81 -2.37 29.96
CA LYS A 2 -7.27 -3.76 29.94
C LYS A 2 -6.78 -4.24 28.56
N LYS A 3 -7.52 -3.97 27.47
CA LYS A 3 -7.13 -4.40 26.11
C LYS A 3 -5.88 -3.68 25.59
N ILE A 4 -5.86 -2.34 25.67
CA ILE A 4 -4.67 -1.54 25.32
C ILE A 4 -3.46 -2.00 26.14
N LYS A 5 -3.63 -2.24 27.45
CA LYS A 5 -2.54 -2.77 28.29
C LYS A 5 -2.04 -4.13 27.81
N LYS A 6 -2.96 -5.06 27.49
CA LYS A 6 -2.61 -6.41 27.04
C LYS A 6 -1.84 -6.44 25.70
N TYR A 7 -2.23 -5.61 24.75
CA TYR A 7 -1.72 -5.68 23.37
C TYR A 7 -0.66 -4.63 23.04
N PHE A 8 -0.69 -3.49 23.74
CA PHE A 8 0.24 -2.38 23.51
C PHE A 8 1.05 -1.99 24.74
N GLY A 9 0.67 -2.41 25.95
CA GLY A 9 1.04 -1.69 27.17
C GLY A 9 2.12 -2.28 28.07
N GLU A 10 2.33 -1.50 29.15
CA GLU A 10 3.31 -1.58 30.26
C GLU A 10 4.76 -1.23 29.90
N ILE A 11 5.00 -0.85 28.66
CA ILE A 11 6.29 -0.32 28.23
C ILE A 11 6.29 1.19 28.46
N ASN A 12 6.89 1.64 29.58
CA ASN A 12 7.22 3.05 29.75
C ASN A 12 8.08 3.50 28.56
N MET A 13 7.57 4.38 27.70
CA MET A 13 8.20 4.71 26.42
C MET A 13 9.36 5.69 26.60
N THR A 14 10.42 5.31 27.32
CA THR A 14 11.58 6.19 27.58
C THR A 14 12.31 6.57 26.30
N TRP A 15 13.08 7.67 26.31
CA TRP A 15 13.87 8.11 25.16
C TRP A 15 14.77 7.01 24.59
N PRO A 16 15.54 6.24 25.39
CA PRO A 16 16.34 5.13 24.86
C PRO A 16 15.50 4.07 24.12
N ARG A 17 14.27 3.80 24.57
CA ARG A 17 13.37 2.82 23.91
C ARG A 17 12.85 3.35 22.58
N VAL A 18 12.55 4.64 22.50
CA VAL A 18 12.13 5.30 21.24
C VAL A 18 13.26 5.25 20.22
N ILE A 19 14.48 5.58 20.64
CA ILE A 19 15.66 5.51 19.76
C ILE A 19 15.93 4.07 19.33
N LEU A 20 15.89 3.10 20.25
CA LEU A 20 16.06 1.69 19.92
C LEU A 20 15.02 1.19 18.92
N LEU A 21 13.75 1.56 19.12
CA LEU A 21 12.68 1.23 18.17
C LEU A 21 12.94 1.85 16.79
N ALA A 22 13.37 3.12 16.74
CA ALA A 22 13.73 3.79 15.49
C ALA A 22 14.88 3.09 14.77
N LEU A 23 15.93 2.68 15.51
CA LEU A 23 17.06 1.94 14.95
C LEU A 23 16.64 0.58 14.39
N ILE A 24 15.88 -0.20 15.16
CA ILE A 24 15.43 -1.54 14.73
C ILE A 24 14.56 -1.44 13.49
N THR A 25 13.59 -0.52 13.48
CA THR A 25 12.68 -0.32 12.33
C THR A 25 13.41 0.17 11.10
N ALA A 26 14.37 1.08 11.25
CA ALA A 26 15.18 1.57 10.14
C ALA A 26 16.06 0.48 9.54
N VAL A 27 16.81 -0.25 10.38
CA VAL A 27 17.68 -1.34 9.94
C VAL A 27 16.87 -2.43 9.26
N TYR A 28 15.75 -2.85 9.86
CA TYR A 28 14.87 -3.86 9.26
C TYR A 28 14.35 -3.42 7.89
N THR A 29 13.82 -2.19 7.80
CA THR A 29 13.25 -1.64 6.56
C THR A 29 14.33 -1.56 5.46
N ALA A 30 15.50 -1.00 5.78
CA ALA A 30 16.59 -0.88 4.83
C ALA A 30 17.09 -2.25 4.35
N LEU A 31 17.30 -3.21 5.27
CA LEU A 31 17.78 -4.53 4.90
C LEU A 31 16.81 -5.27 3.99
N ILE A 32 15.51 -5.23 4.28
CA ILE A 32 14.51 -5.89 3.42
C ILE A 32 14.43 -5.23 2.04
N ASN A 33 14.56 -3.91 1.97
CA ASN A 33 14.51 -3.19 0.70
C ASN A 33 15.67 -3.56 -0.25
N GLN A 34 16.79 -4.06 0.29
CA GLN A 34 17.94 -4.53 -0.50
C GLN A 34 17.82 -5.97 -1.00
N VAL A 35 16.83 -6.74 -0.53
CA VAL A 35 16.69 -8.14 -0.92
C VAL A 35 15.98 -8.25 -2.27
N SER A 36 16.73 -8.60 -3.31
CA SER A 36 16.24 -8.65 -4.70
C SER A 36 15.07 -9.61 -4.93
N PHE A 37 15.05 -10.77 -4.26
CA PHE A 37 13.94 -11.73 -4.41
C PHE A 37 12.65 -11.29 -3.68
N LEU A 38 12.74 -10.27 -2.81
CA LEU A 38 11.59 -9.66 -2.14
C LEU A 38 11.10 -8.41 -2.87
N LYS A 39 11.69 -8.09 -4.03
CA LYS A 39 11.31 -6.92 -4.82
C LYS A 39 9.84 -6.99 -5.21
N ASP A 40 9.14 -5.87 -5.04
CA ASP A 40 7.72 -5.75 -5.41
C ASP A 40 6.82 -6.76 -4.66
N THR A 41 7.18 -7.07 -3.41
CA THR A 41 6.39 -7.95 -2.55
C THR A 41 5.93 -7.22 -1.29
N SER A 42 5.04 -7.85 -0.53
CA SER A 42 4.57 -7.33 0.75
C SER A 42 5.66 -6.98 1.77
N PHE A 43 6.85 -7.58 1.63
CA PHE A 43 7.95 -7.30 2.53
C PHE A 43 8.54 -5.90 2.30
N GLN A 44 8.53 -5.40 1.07
CA GLN A 44 9.06 -4.07 0.75
C GLN A 44 8.04 -2.94 0.93
N ASP A 45 6.75 -3.24 1.07
CA ASP A 45 5.70 -2.21 1.22
C ASP A 45 5.93 -1.27 2.41
N ILE A 46 6.63 -1.72 3.46
CA ILE A 46 7.02 -0.90 4.61
C ILE A 46 7.93 0.29 4.25
N SER A 47 8.70 0.22 3.17
CA SER A 47 9.56 1.33 2.71
C SER A 47 8.79 2.36 1.87
N ILE A 48 7.60 2.01 1.38
CA ILE A 48 6.83 2.83 0.43
C ILE A 48 5.61 3.47 1.13
N TYR A 49 4.88 2.69 1.92
CA TYR A 49 3.58 3.08 2.47
C TYR A 49 3.62 3.31 3.99
N VAL A 50 2.61 4.00 4.53
CA VAL A 50 2.63 4.46 5.93
C VAL A 50 1.96 3.50 6.93
N ASP A 51 1.42 2.37 6.49
CA ASP A 51 0.56 1.48 7.31
C ASP A 51 1.28 0.95 8.55
N TRP A 52 2.50 0.43 8.37
CA TRP A 52 3.38 -0.01 9.45
C TRP A 52 3.78 1.15 10.36
N TRP A 53 4.01 2.33 9.76
CA TRP A 53 4.38 3.53 10.48
C TRP A 53 3.23 4.07 11.33
N ILE A 54 1.97 3.89 10.92
CA ILE A 54 0.78 4.16 11.73
C ILE A 54 0.75 3.23 12.94
N LEU A 55 1.06 1.94 12.78
CA LEU A 55 1.17 1.00 13.91
C LEU A 55 2.22 1.47 14.92
N PHE A 56 3.42 1.84 14.47
CA PHE A 56 4.46 2.34 15.37
C PHE A 56 4.06 3.65 16.06
N ALA A 57 3.46 4.59 15.32
CA ALA A 57 2.98 5.84 15.89
C ALA A 57 1.91 5.60 16.97
N VAL A 58 0.90 4.77 16.69
CA VAL A 58 -0.13 4.39 17.67
C VAL A 58 0.50 3.72 18.89
N PHE A 59 1.43 2.78 18.68
CA PHE A 59 2.14 2.09 19.76
C PHE A 59 2.90 3.06 20.67
N ILE A 60 3.61 4.05 20.13
CA ILE A 60 4.29 5.09 20.92
C ILE A 60 3.27 5.92 21.70
N ILE A 61 2.22 6.42 21.03
CA ILE A 61 1.24 7.34 21.60
C ILE A 61 0.48 6.72 22.77
N VAL A 62 0.03 5.46 22.65
CA VAL A 62 -0.75 4.82 23.71
C VAL A 62 0.08 4.53 24.96
N ASN A 63 1.41 4.47 24.83
CA ASN A 63 2.37 4.25 25.92
C ASN A 63 2.97 5.52 26.52
N CYS A 64 2.67 6.71 25.96
CA CYS A 64 3.09 7.99 26.54
C CYS A 64 2.03 8.53 27.51
N GLU A 65 2.43 9.21 28.57
CA GLU A 65 1.49 9.76 29.54
C GLU A 65 0.88 11.08 29.09
N LYS A 66 1.68 11.94 28.47
CA LYS A 66 1.30 13.31 28.07
C LYS A 66 1.26 13.44 26.54
N TRP A 67 0.39 14.32 26.06
CA TRP A 67 0.21 14.54 24.62
C TRP A 67 1.45 15.12 23.93
N TRP A 68 2.15 16.05 24.58
CA TRP A 68 3.36 16.68 24.03
C TRP A 68 4.52 15.69 23.99
N GLU A 69 4.60 14.81 24.99
CA GLU A 69 5.59 13.76 25.07
C GLU A 69 5.38 12.73 23.96
N ALA A 70 4.12 12.32 23.73
CA ALA A 70 3.74 11.47 22.61
C ALA A 70 4.13 12.09 21.27
N ALA A 71 3.86 13.39 21.09
CA ALA A 71 4.19 14.11 19.87
C ALA A 71 5.69 14.20 19.63
N LEU A 72 6.48 14.58 20.64
CA LEU A 72 7.93 14.65 20.50
C LEU A 72 8.54 13.26 20.27
N LYS A 73 8.03 12.21 20.92
CA LYS A 73 8.55 10.85 20.74
C LYS A 73 8.20 10.25 19.38
N CYS A 74 6.98 10.48 18.88
CA CYS A 74 6.64 10.14 17.49
C CYS A 74 7.52 10.91 16.51
N PHE A 75 7.67 12.21 16.70
CA PHE A 75 8.52 13.04 15.84
C PHE A 75 9.96 12.53 15.81
N VAL A 76 10.58 12.31 16.98
CA VAL A 76 11.95 11.81 17.07
C VAL A 76 12.08 10.40 16.50
N PHE A 77 11.08 9.54 16.70
CA PHE A 77 11.07 8.21 16.09
C PHE A 77 11.18 8.29 14.56
N PHE A 78 10.37 9.13 13.90
CA PHE A 78 10.45 9.31 12.45
C PHE A 78 11.73 10.06 12.03
N LEU A 79 12.11 11.11 12.77
CA LEU A 79 13.31 11.90 12.50
C LEU A 79 14.59 11.06 12.53
N VAL A 80 14.63 10.02 13.36
CA VAL A 80 15.77 9.09 13.40
C VAL A 80 15.62 7.98 12.37
N SER A 81 14.47 7.31 12.33
CA SER A 81 14.29 6.12 11.49
C SER A 81 14.37 6.43 10.00
N GLN A 82 13.68 7.48 9.53
CA GLN A 82 13.56 7.78 8.11
C GLN A 82 14.92 8.09 7.45
N PRO A 83 15.73 9.06 7.91
CA PRO A 83 17.02 9.32 7.28
C PRO A 83 18.01 8.15 7.45
N LEU A 84 17.91 7.39 8.55
CA LEU A 84 18.76 6.22 8.76
C LEU A 84 18.50 5.11 7.73
N ILE A 85 17.25 4.89 7.32
CA ILE A 85 16.92 3.97 6.22
C ILE A 85 17.73 4.36 4.99
N TYR A 86 17.60 5.61 4.53
CA TYR A 86 18.31 6.10 3.36
C TYR A 86 19.84 5.99 3.50
N LEU A 87 20.40 6.33 4.66
CA LEU A 87 21.85 6.21 4.91
C LEU A 87 22.35 4.76 4.79
N ILE A 88 21.58 3.78 5.26
CA ILE A 88 21.94 2.35 5.15
C ILE A 88 21.83 1.89 3.69
N GLU A 89 20.89 2.43 2.92
CA GLU A 89 20.65 2.04 1.53
C GLU A 89 21.62 2.68 0.53
N VAL A 90 22.19 3.86 0.81
CA VAL A 90 23.15 4.57 -0.06
C VAL A 90 24.25 3.66 -0.65
N PRO A 91 25.00 2.87 0.13
CA PRO A 91 26.09 2.05 -0.42
C PRO A 91 25.62 0.90 -1.33
N PHE A 92 24.33 0.56 -1.30
CA PHE A 92 23.75 -0.54 -2.07
C PHE A 92 22.83 -0.04 -3.21
N TYR A 93 22.49 1.25 -3.22
CA TYR A 93 21.70 1.87 -4.28
C TYR A 93 22.56 2.18 -5.50
N ALA A 94 22.10 1.78 -6.69
CA ALA A 94 22.87 1.92 -7.93
C ALA A 94 23.25 3.39 -8.25
N GLN A 95 22.42 4.34 -7.82
CA GLN A 95 22.65 5.77 -7.97
C GLN A 95 23.16 6.46 -6.68
N GLY A 96 23.59 5.67 -5.68
CA GLY A 96 24.19 6.16 -4.45
C GLY A 96 23.32 7.17 -3.69
N TRP A 97 23.85 8.39 -3.52
CA TRP A 97 23.20 9.48 -2.78
C TRP A 97 21.90 9.99 -3.41
N GLU A 98 21.63 9.69 -4.69
CA GLU A 98 20.39 10.11 -5.34
C GLU A 98 19.14 9.55 -4.66
N ILE A 99 19.27 8.48 -3.86
CA ILE A 99 18.15 7.91 -3.10
C ILE A 99 17.49 8.93 -2.16
N PHE A 100 18.24 9.93 -1.69
CA PHE A 100 17.72 10.99 -0.82
C PHE A 100 16.69 11.90 -1.50
N ARG A 101 16.54 11.87 -2.83
CA ARG A 101 15.46 12.58 -3.51
C ARG A 101 14.08 12.15 -3.03
N TYR A 102 13.94 10.90 -2.59
CA TYR A 102 12.69 10.35 -2.06
C TYR A 102 12.45 10.73 -0.58
N TYR A 103 13.46 11.26 0.11
CA TYR A 103 13.35 11.65 1.51
C TYR A 103 12.43 12.86 1.72
N ASP A 104 12.22 13.72 0.72
CA ASP A 104 11.33 14.89 0.84
C ASP A 104 9.90 14.50 1.29
N TYR A 105 9.37 13.41 0.72
CA TYR A 105 8.07 12.86 1.12
C TYR A 105 8.05 12.45 2.60
N TRP A 106 9.05 11.70 3.05
CA TRP A 106 9.14 11.23 4.43
C TRP A 106 9.49 12.33 5.43
N PHE A 107 10.22 13.36 5.01
CA PHE A 107 10.48 14.54 5.82
C PHE A 107 9.18 15.31 6.11
N LYS A 108 8.31 15.48 5.10
CA LYS A 108 6.96 16.06 5.28
C LYS A 108 6.13 15.24 6.26
N ILE A 109 6.12 13.91 6.13
CA ILE A 109 5.44 13.01 7.08
C ILE A 109 6.00 13.18 8.48
N THR A 110 7.33 13.19 8.62
CA THR A 110 8.03 13.36 9.90
C THR A 110 7.56 14.64 10.58
N LEU A 111 7.50 15.77 9.87
CA LEU A 111 6.99 17.03 10.42
C LEU A 111 5.52 16.94 10.83
N LEU A 112 4.67 16.30 10.00
CA LEU A 112 3.24 16.10 10.28
C LEU A 112 2.98 15.18 11.47
N THR A 113 3.95 14.37 11.91
CA THR A 113 3.78 13.55 13.11
C THR A 113 3.64 14.38 14.39
N LEU A 114 4.16 15.61 14.45
CA LEU A 114 3.96 16.49 15.60
C LEU A 114 2.46 16.79 15.83
N PRO A 115 1.75 17.47 14.92
CA PRO A 115 0.31 17.69 15.08
C PRO A 115 -0.49 16.39 15.02
N GLY A 116 -0.06 15.43 14.18
CA GLY A 116 -0.72 14.13 14.03
C GLY A 116 -0.78 13.35 15.33
N ALA A 117 0.32 13.30 16.10
CA ALA A 117 0.37 12.61 17.38
C ALA A 117 -0.46 13.32 18.46
N VAL A 118 -0.57 14.65 18.44
CA VAL A 118 -1.47 15.39 19.35
C VAL A 118 -2.94 15.03 19.08
N ILE A 119 -3.31 14.93 17.80
CA ILE A 119 -4.65 14.50 17.38
C ILE A 119 -4.88 13.03 17.76
N ALA A 120 -3.93 12.15 17.46
CA ALA A 120 -4.00 10.73 17.80
C ALA A 120 -3.98 10.47 19.31
N PHE A 121 -3.47 11.37 20.14
CA PHE A 121 -3.56 11.26 21.59
C PHE A 121 -5.02 11.25 22.09
N GLN A 122 -5.97 11.78 21.31
CA GLN A 122 -7.40 11.68 21.62
C GLN A 122 -7.88 10.22 21.70
N LEU A 123 -7.19 9.26 21.10
CA LEU A 123 -7.50 7.83 21.18
C LEU A 123 -7.54 7.32 22.64
N LYS A 124 -6.78 7.94 23.54
CA LYS A 124 -6.76 7.60 24.97
C LYS A 124 -8.05 7.99 25.71
N LYS A 125 -8.81 8.97 25.20
CA LYS A 125 -10.04 9.49 25.85
C LYS A 125 -11.25 8.58 25.68
N LYS A 126 -11.25 7.70 24.68
CA LYS A 126 -12.32 6.71 24.37
C LYS A 126 -13.73 7.31 24.23
N ASN A 127 -13.80 8.56 23.79
CA ASN A 127 -15.04 9.28 23.50
C ASN A 127 -15.27 9.34 21.98
N TRP A 128 -16.24 10.14 21.54
CA TRP A 128 -16.53 10.30 20.11
C TRP A 128 -15.38 10.93 19.31
N LEU A 129 -14.52 11.76 19.93
CA LEU A 129 -13.31 12.25 19.27
C LEU A 129 -12.34 11.11 18.97
N SER A 130 -12.21 10.14 19.90
CA SER A 130 -11.42 8.92 19.64
C SER A 130 -11.98 8.12 18.47
N VAL A 131 -13.31 8.08 18.30
CA VAL A 131 -13.95 7.42 17.16
C VAL A 131 -13.61 8.16 15.88
N LEU A 132 -13.77 9.49 15.83
CA LEU A 132 -13.47 10.30 14.66
C LEU A 132 -12.00 10.14 14.21
N VAL A 133 -11.07 10.30 15.14
CA VAL A 133 -9.63 10.16 14.86
C VAL A 133 -9.29 8.75 14.41
N LEU A 134 -9.87 7.74 15.06
CA LEU A 134 -9.64 6.36 14.66
C LEU A 134 -10.23 6.06 13.29
N SER A 135 -11.43 6.56 12.99
CA SER A 135 -12.11 6.38 11.71
C SER A 135 -11.28 6.92 10.54
N MET A 136 -10.58 8.05 10.71
CA MET A 136 -9.65 8.54 9.69
C MET A 136 -8.50 7.55 9.44
N ALA A 137 -7.84 7.07 10.51
CA ALA A 137 -6.74 6.13 10.39
C ALA A 137 -7.19 4.77 9.81
N THR A 138 -8.31 4.23 10.28
CA THR A 138 -8.84 2.95 9.79
C THR A 138 -9.44 3.05 8.40
N GLY A 139 -9.97 4.22 8.03
CA GLY A 139 -10.41 4.50 6.67
C GLY A 139 -9.23 4.51 5.69
N TYR A 140 -8.12 5.16 6.06
CA TYR A 140 -6.88 5.08 5.29
C TYR A 140 -6.37 3.63 5.16
N LEU A 141 -6.31 2.87 6.26
CA LEU A 141 -5.86 1.47 6.21
C LEU A 141 -6.77 0.58 5.36
N ALA A 142 -8.08 0.82 5.37
CA ALA A 142 -9.02 0.14 4.50
C ALA A 142 -8.77 0.48 3.02
N TYR A 143 -8.50 1.76 2.72
CA TYR A 143 -8.11 2.20 1.39
C TYR A 143 -6.78 1.57 0.93
N ALA A 144 -5.76 1.58 1.79
CA ALA A 144 -4.47 0.93 1.50
C ALA A 144 -4.65 -0.57 1.22
N SER A 145 -5.50 -1.26 1.98
CA SER A 145 -5.82 -2.67 1.75
C SER A 145 -6.38 -2.92 0.35
N ILE A 146 -7.22 -2.04 -0.18
CA ILE A 146 -7.77 -2.14 -1.55
C ILE A 146 -6.66 -1.94 -2.58
N ASN A 147 -5.79 -0.95 -2.39
CA ASN A 147 -4.66 -0.71 -3.29
C ASN A 147 -3.73 -1.92 -3.36
N TYR A 148 -3.37 -2.50 -2.23
CA TYR A 148 -2.60 -3.74 -2.20
C TYR A 148 -3.34 -4.91 -2.82
N PHE A 149 -4.65 -5.02 -2.59
CA PHE A 149 -5.44 -6.09 -3.18
C PHE A 149 -5.45 -6.00 -4.71
N ARG A 150 -5.49 -4.79 -5.27
CA ARG A 150 -5.35 -4.57 -6.72
C ARG A 150 -3.99 -4.99 -7.24
N ALA A 151 -2.92 -4.55 -6.57
CA ALA A 151 -1.57 -4.99 -6.92
C ALA A 151 -1.42 -6.52 -6.81
N THR A 152 -2.16 -7.14 -5.88
CA THR A 152 -2.23 -8.60 -5.75
C THR A 152 -2.97 -9.26 -6.91
N MET A 153 -4.07 -8.67 -7.38
CA MET A 153 -4.78 -9.18 -8.57
C MET A 153 -3.92 -9.07 -9.83
N ALA A 154 -3.05 -8.06 -9.89
CA ALA A 154 -2.07 -7.89 -10.96
C ALA A 154 -1.04 -9.03 -10.98
N ASN A 155 -0.41 -9.23 -9.82
CA ASN A 155 0.81 -10.00 -9.69
C ASN A 155 0.67 -10.95 -8.49
N PHE A 156 -0.28 -11.89 -8.55
CA PHE A 156 -0.49 -12.82 -7.44
C PHE A 156 0.77 -13.67 -7.19
N PRO A 157 1.26 -13.83 -5.95
CA PRO A 157 0.67 -13.44 -4.66
C PRO A 157 1.25 -12.14 -4.05
N ASN A 158 1.92 -11.30 -4.83
CA ASN A 158 2.54 -10.07 -4.34
C ASN A 158 1.50 -9.16 -3.67
N HIS A 159 1.93 -8.40 -2.65
CA HIS A 159 1.08 -7.49 -1.87
C HIS A 159 -0.11 -8.10 -1.11
N LEU A 160 -0.39 -9.40 -1.26
CA LEU A 160 -1.52 -10.06 -0.57
C LEU A 160 -1.41 -9.93 0.94
N LEU A 161 -0.20 -10.15 1.50
CA LEU A 161 0.02 -10.04 2.93
C LEU A 161 -0.17 -8.60 3.41
N SER A 162 0.23 -7.61 2.62
CA SER A 162 0.02 -6.19 2.94
C SER A 162 -1.45 -5.81 2.90
N SER A 163 -2.21 -6.33 1.93
CA SER A 163 -3.66 -6.14 1.87
C SER A 163 -4.36 -6.69 3.12
N ILE A 164 -4.03 -7.93 3.49
CA ILE A 164 -4.57 -8.59 4.68
C ILE A 164 -4.12 -7.85 5.95
N PHE A 165 -2.85 -7.47 6.01
CA PHE A 165 -2.27 -6.75 7.15
C PHE A 165 -2.95 -5.41 7.37
N ALA A 166 -3.13 -4.59 6.33
CA ALA A 166 -3.75 -3.28 6.44
C ALA A 166 -5.20 -3.37 6.92
N LEU A 167 -6.00 -4.28 6.35
CA LEU A 167 -7.38 -4.51 6.80
C LEU A 167 -7.43 -5.08 8.22
N GLY A 168 -6.58 -6.06 8.50
CA GLY A 168 -6.45 -6.67 9.82
C GLY A 168 -6.07 -5.63 10.88
N LEU A 169 -5.14 -4.74 10.57
CA LEU A 169 -4.69 -3.64 11.44
C LEU A 169 -5.82 -2.64 11.69
N ALA A 170 -6.60 -2.30 10.67
CA ALA A 170 -7.76 -1.41 10.81
C ALA A 170 -8.78 -1.99 11.80
N ILE A 171 -9.14 -3.27 11.61
CA ILE A 171 -10.08 -3.98 12.49
C ILE A 171 -9.49 -4.11 13.91
N PHE A 172 -8.22 -4.49 14.00
CA PHE A 172 -7.51 -4.63 15.27
C PHE A 172 -7.54 -3.34 16.08
N PHE A 173 -7.25 -2.19 15.48
CA PHE A 173 -7.33 -0.91 16.17
C PHE A 173 -8.73 -0.61 16.70
N VAL A 174 -9.79 -0.88 15.91
CA VAL A 174 -11.18 -0.70 16.38
C VAL A 174 -11.45 -1.51 17.65
N PHE A 175 -11.03 -2.77 17.69
CA PHE A 175 -11.31 -3.64 18.84
C PHE A 175 -10.45 -3.36 20.06
N VAL A 176 -9.21 -2.89 19.87
CA VAL A 176 -8.27 -2.62 20.97
C VAL A 176 -8.44 -1.22 21.53
N LEU A 177 -8.63 -0.20 20.68
CA LEU A 177 -8.66 1.20 21.11
C LEU A 177 -10.06 1.64 21.56
N LEU A 178 -11.13 1.09 20.99
CA LEU A 178 -12.50 1.42 21.36
C LEU A 178 -13.11 0.37 22.31
N ASP A 179 -13.68 0.83 23.43
CA ASP A 179 -14.28 -0.06 24.44
C ASP A 179 -15.78 -0.30 24.19
N LYS A 180 -16.53 0.72 23.78
CA LYS A 180 -18.01 0.68 23.65
C LYS A 180 -18.46 0.07 22.32
N LYS A 181 -19.48 -0.82 22.36
CA LYS A 181 -20.06 -1.46 21.16
C LYS A 181 -20.50 -0.44 20.10
N LYS A 182 -21.21 0.62 20.51
CA LYS A 182 -21.66 1.69 19.60
C LYS A 182 -20.52 2.39 18.85
N HIS A 183 -19.39 2.64 19.53
CA HIS A 183 -18.23 3.29 18.91
C HIS A 183 -17.56 2.36 17.89
N ARG A 184 -17.48 1.06 18.20
CA ARG A 184 -16.94 0.06 17.28
C ARG A 184 -17.79 -0.08 16.03
N ILE A 185 -19.11 -0.12 16.18
CA ILE A 185 -20.03 -0.21 15.04
C ILE A 185 -19.78 0.96 14.10
N VAL A 186 -19.75 2.19 14.60
CA VAL A 186 -19.49 3.37 13.76
C VAL A 186 -18.14 3.30 13.05
N ALA A 187 -17.06 2.93 13.75
CA ALA A 187 -15.76 2.81 13.12
C ALA A 187 -15.70 1.68 12.05
N LEU A 188 -16.35 0.53 12.31
CA LEU A 188 -16.47 -0.55 11.33
C LEU A 188 -17.32 -0.15 10.13
N SER A 189 -18.38 0.64 10.34
CA SER A 189 -19.19 1.19 9.25
C SER A 189 -18.37 2.10 8.33
N VAL A 190 -17.41 2.87 8.87
CA VAL A 190 -16.48 3.66 8.05
C VAL A 190 -15.58 2.76 7.22
N ILE A 191 -15.00 1.71 7.82
CA ILE A 191 -14.19 0.72 7.08
C ILE A 191 -15.02 0.11 5.94
N ALA A 192 -16.22 -0.38 6.25
CA ALA A 192 -17.12 -0.98 5.25
C ALA A 192 -17.50 0.02 4.15
N ALA A 193 -17.82 1.27 4.51
CA ALA A 193 -18.12 2.31 3.54
C ALA A 193 -16.95 2.59 2.60
N VAL A 194 -15.71 2.70 3.13
CA VAL A 194 -14.51 2.87 2.29
C VAL A 194 -14.33 1.67 1.36
N LEU A 195 -14.47 0.44 1.86
CA LEU A 195 -14.37 -0.77 1.04
C LEU A 195 -15.39 -0.77 -0.10
N ILE A 196 -16.67 -0.47 0.19
CA ILE A 196 -17.74 -0.45 -0.81
C ILE A 196 -17.52 0.67 -1.83
N VAL A 197 -17.31 1.90 -1.36
CA VAL A 197 -17.14 3.08 -2.22
C VAL A 197 -15.96 2.86 -3.16
N PHE A 198 -14.79 2.50 -2.63
CA PHE A 198 -13.63 2.32 -3.49
C PHE A 198 -13.79 1.10 -4.39
N ALA A 199 -14.32 -0.04 -3.93
CA ALA A 199 -14.61 -1.16 -4.83
C ALA A 199 -15.54 -0.79 -6.00
N GLN A 200 -16.46 0.16 -5.80
CA GLN A 200 -17.39 0.64 -6.85
C GLN A 200 -16.79 1.72 -7.76
N PHE A 201 -16.12 2.72 -7.20
CA PHE A 201 -15.56 3.86 -7.96
C PHE A 201 -14.26 3.55 -8.64
N THR A 202 -13.57 2.52 -8.17
CA THR A 202 -12.41 1.97 -8.84
C THR A 202 -12.81 0.65 -9.48
N GLY A 203 -13.97 0.63 -10.17
CA GLY A 203 -14.33 -0.51 -11.00
C GLY A 203 -13.15 -0.91 -11.89
N PRO A 204 -13.00 -2.20 -12.21
CA PRO A 204 -11.89 -2.66 -13.02
C PRO A 204 -11.77 -1.80 -14.29
N ASP A 205 -10.55 -1.44 -14.67
CA ASP A 205 -10.30 -0.86 -15.99
C ASP A 205 -10.70 -1.94 -16.99
N LYS A 206 -11.93 -1.81 -17.47
CA LYS A 206 -12.49 -2.69 -18.50
C LYS A 206 -11.76 -2.50 -19.80
N THR A 207 -10.89 -1.50 -19.90
CA THR A 207 -10.20 -1.12 -21.10
C THR A 207 -8.71 -0.96 -20.80
N GLU A 208 -7.86 -1.55 -21.62
CA GLU A 208 -6.40 -1.37 -21.58
C GLU A 208 -5.88 -1.00 -22.96
N GLU A 209 -4.80 -0.22 -23.01
CA GLU A 209 -4.22 0.28 -24.25
C GLU A 209 -2.82 -0.31 -24.48
N ILE A 210 -2.57 -0.81 -25.69
CA ILE A 210 -1.25 -1.26 -26.15
C ILE A 210 -0.84 -0.38 -27.33
N TYR A 211 0.37 0.17 -27.29
CA TYR A 211 0.97 0.87 -28.41
C TYR A 211 1.99 -0.05 -29.09
N LEU A 212 1.66 -0.48 -30.31
CA LEU A 212 2.57 -1.24 -31.16
C LEU A 212 3.50 -0.29 -31.93
N GLU A 213 4.59 -0.84 -32.48
CA GLU A 213 5.48 -0.06 -33.35
C GLU A 213 4.75 0.37 -34.64
N GLU A 214 5.24 1.43 -35.30
CA GLU A 214 4.65 1.90 -36.55
C GLU A 214 4.61 0.76 -37.59
N GLY A 215 3.42 0.48 -38.11
CA GLY A 215 3.20 -0.65 -39.01
C GLY A 215 1.73 -0.93 -39.25
N SER A 216 1.46 -1.89 -40.13
CA SER A 216 0.10 -2.40 -40.36
C SER A 216 -0.01 -3.76 -39.69
N TRP A 217 -0.67 -3.78 -38.54
CA TRP A 217 -0.78 -4.98 -37.72
C TRP A 217 -2.07 -5.76 -38.00
N THR A 218 -1.94 -7.07 -38.02
CA THR A 218 -3.06 -8.01 -37.95
C THR A 218 -2.96 -8.79 -36.65
N TYR A 219 -4.08 -9.27 -36.12
CA TYR A 219 -4.09 -10.04 -34.88
C TYR A 219 -4.83 -11.36 -35.04
N SER A 220 -4.45 -12.33 -34.20
CA SER A 220 -5.22 -13.54 -33.93
C SER A 220 -5.31 -13.75 -32.42
N MET A 221 -6.47 -14.19 -31.96
CA MET A 221 -6.75 -14.42 -30.54
C MET A 221 -7.22 -15.85 -30.34
N GLU A 222 -6.74 -16.53 -29.29
CA GLU A 222 -7.14 -17.91 -29.00
C GLU A 222 -8.58 -18.00 -28.46
N ASP A 223 -8.98 -17.05 -27.61
CA ASP A 223 -10.32 -16.98 -27.03
C ASP A 223 -10.87 -15.54 -27.06
N GLU A 224 -11.77 -15.29 -28.02
CA GLU A 224 -12.48 -14.00 -28.21
C GLU A 224 -13.59 -13.73 -27.19
N SER A 225 -13.91 -14.70 -26.33
CA SER A 225 -14.88 -14.51 -25.25
C SER A 225 -14.30 -13.71 -24.09
N VAL A 226 -12.96 -13.64 -23.98
CA VAL A 226 -12.25 -13.00 -22.86
C VAL A 226 -12.13 -11.49 -23.04
N VAL A 227 -11.69 -11.01 -24.22
CA VAL A 227 -11.56 -9.58 -24.54
C VAL A 227 -12.04 -9.25 -25.96
N VAL A 228 -12.52 -8.02 -26.17
CA VAL A 228 -12.69 -7.39 -27.48
C VAL A 228 -11.43 -6.60 -27.78
N MET A 229 -11.00 -6.59 -29.04
CA MET A 229 -9.87 -5.81 -29.49
C MET A 229 -10.29 -4.87 -30.61
N GLU A 230 -9.86 -3.63 -30.54
CA GLU A 230 -9.96 -2.65 -31.62
C GLU A 230 -8.57 -2.08 -31.90
N ILE A 231 -8.16 -2.04 -33.17
CA ILE A 231 -6.93 -1.37 -33.60
C ILE A 231 -7.33 -0.04 -34.25
N THR A 232 -6.99 1.05 -33.60
CA THR A 232 -7.14 2.43 -34.07
C THR A 232 -5.80 2.96 -34.58
N ASP A 233 -5.83 3.83 -35.59
CA ASP A 233 -4.64 4.52 -36.13
C ASP A 233 -3.46 3.61 -36.53
N GLY A 234 -3.73 2.33 -36.85
CA GLY A 234 -2.77 1.35 -37.37
C GLY A 234 -1.91 0.65 -36.31
N ASN A 235 -1.62 1.30 -35.18
CA ASN A 235 -0.75 0.76 -34.14
C ASN A 235 -1.25 0.98 -32.69
N HIS A 236 -2.39 1.64 -32.49
CA HIS A 236 -3.00 1.80 -31.17
C HIS A 236 -4.05 0.70 -30.97
N VAL A 237 -3.85 -0.15 -29.97
CA VAL A 237 -4.74 -1.27 -29.68
C VAL A 237 -5.48 -1.01 -28.39
N THR A 238 -6.80 -1.06 -28.44
CA THR A 238 -7.68 -0.99 -27.29
C THR A 238 -8.24 -2.38 -27.00
N LEU A 239 -7.96 -2.91 -25.81
CA LEU A 239 -8.54 -4.16 -25.31
C LEU A 239 -9.70 -3.84 -24.39
N THR A 240 -10.86 -4.47 -24.55
CA THR A 240 -12.01 -4.34 -23.66
C THR A 240 -12.43 -5.68 -23.06
N ALA A 241 -12.50 -5.78 -21.73
CA ALA A 241 -12.86 -7.00 -21.00
C ALA A 241 -14.31 -7.42 -21.27
N LYS A 242 -14.53 -8.68 -21.66
CA LYS A 242 -15.85 -9.33 -21.80
C LYS A 242 -16.13 -10.27 -20.64
N HIS A 243 -15.25 -11.25 -20.44
CA HIS A 243 -15.40 -12.30 -19.43
C HIS A 243 -14.06 -12.60 -18.76
N ASP A 244 -14.13 -13.01 -17.50
CA ASP A 244 -12.96 -13.50 -16.78
C ASP A 244 -12.43 -14.77 -17.46
N GLY A 245 -11.12 -14.82 -17.67
CA GLY A 245 -10.47 -15.86 -18.45
C GLY A 245 -9.07 -15.47 -18.88
N ASN A 246 -8.40 -16.36 -19.58
CA ASN A 246 -7.08 -16.12 -20.14
C ASN A 246 -7.14 -16.31 -21.65
N THR A 247 -6.43 -15.48 -22.39
CA THR A 247 -6.34 -15.59 -23.84
C THR A 247 -4.94 -15.18 -24.31
N PHE A 248 -4.48 -15.80 -25.38
CA PHE A 248 -3.25 -15.40 -26.05
C PHE A 248 -3.59 -14.55 -27.26
N ILE A 249 -2.87 -13.45 -27.41
CA ILE A 249 -3.00 -12.53 -28.53
C ILE A 249 -1.68 -12.49 -29.28
N ARG A 250 -1.73 -12.82 -30.57
CA ARG A 250 -0.61 -12.70 -31.48
C ARG A 250 -0.85 -11.55 -32.43
N PHE A 251 0.08 -10.61 -32.47
CA PHE A 251 0.15 -9.54 -33.45
C PHE A 251 1.20 -9.87 -34.50
N LYS A 252 0.85 -9.65 -35.77
CA LYS A 252 1.73 -9.85 -36.91
C LYS A 252 1.73 -8.61 -37.80
N ASN A 253 2.91 -8.03 -37.99
CA ASN A 253 3.11 -6.91 -38.90
C ASN A 253 3.39 -7.41 -40.33
N THR A 254 3.14 -6.54 -41.30
CA THR A 254 3.41 -6.76 -42.73
C THR A 254 4.87 -7.06 -43.07
N ASP A 255 5.81 -6.61 -42.24
CA ASP A 255 7.25 -6.90 -42.36
C ASP A 255 7.65 -8.30 -41.82
N GLY A 256 6.70 -9.02 -41.21
CA GLY A 256 6.91 -10.34 -40.64
C GLY A 256 7.25 -10.36 -39.16
N THR A 257 7.38 -9.21 -38.49
CA THR A 257 7.58 -9.13 -37.03
C THR A 257 6.36 -9.65 -36.29
N GLU A 258 6.59 -10.46 -35.25
CA GLU A 258 5.53 -11.04 -34.42
C GLU A 258 5.71 -10.65 -32.95
N ILE A 259 4.61 -10.23 -32.32
CA ILE A 259 4.55 -9.86 -30.90
C ILE A 259 3.43 -10.66 -30.24
N ASN A 260 3.77 -11.38 -29.17
CA ASN A 260 2.82 -12.22 -28.46
C ASN A 260 2.54 -11.68 -27.05
N TYR A 261 1.26 -11.54 -26.72
CA TYR A 261 0.81 -11.16 -25.39
C TYR A 261 -0.03 -12.28 -24.76
N TYR A 262 0.20 -12.51 -23.47
CA TYR A 262 -0.73 -13.25 -22.62
C TYR A 262 -1.64 -12.25 -21.91
N VAL A 263 -2.94 -12.38 -22.11
CA VAL A 263 -3.94 -11.51 -21.49
C VAL A 263 -4.76 -12.30 -20.49
N THR A 264 -4.81 -11.80 -19.27
CA THR A 264 -5.66 -12.32 -18.20
C THR A 264 -6.72 -11.30 -17.87
N VAL A 265 -7.98 -11.70 -17.95
CA VAL A 265 -9.10 -10.92 -17.41
C VAL A 265 -9.55 -11.55 -16.11
N SER A 266 -9.53 -10.77 -15.03
CA SER A 266 -10.01 -11.24 -13.74
C SER A 266 -10.68 -10.12 -12.97
N GLY A 267 -11.90 -10.38 -12.48
CA GLY A 267 -12.71 -9.35 -11.83
C GLY A 267 -12.96 -8.15 -12.75
N GLY A 268 -13.00 -8.38 -14.07
CA GLY A 268 -13.13 -7.37 -15.11
C GLY A 268 -11.89 -6.53 -15.43
N SER A 269 -10.77 -6.69 -14.73
CA SER A 269 -9.51 -5.98 -15.03
C SER A 269 -8.71 -6.76 -16.07
N ILE A 270 -8.06 -6.06 -16.99
CA ILE A 270 -7.20 -6.66 -18.02
C ILE A 270 -5.74 -6.59 -17.54
N TRP A 271 -5.03 -7.71 -17.60
CA TRP A 271 -3.60 -7.79 -17.32
C TRP A 271 -2.88 -8.29 -18.56
N ILE A 272 -1.85 -7.58 -19.00
CA ILE A 272 -1.14 -7.86 -20.26
C ILE A 272 0.31 -8.19 -19.94
N ASN A 273 0.74 -9.40 -20.33
CA ASN A 273 2.13 -9.83 -20.20
C ASN A 273 2.72 -10.04 -21.60
N LEU A 274 3.80 -9.31 -21.93
CA LEU A 274 4.57 -9.53 -23.14
C LEU A 274 5.36 -10.83 -23.01
N LEU A 275 5.13 -11.79 -23.90
CA LEU A 275 5.78 -13.10 -23.86
C LEU A 275 7.07 -13.12 -24.68
N GLU A 276 7.02 -12.59 -25.90
CA GLU A 276 8.11 -12.67 -26.86
C GLU A 276 7.92 -11.62 -27.96
N LYS A 277 9.03 -10.99 -28.35
CA LYS A 277 9.14 -10.11 -29.52
C LYS A 277 10.18 -10.75 -30.46
N SER A 278 9.74 -11.24 -31.61
CA SER A 278 10.60 -11.89 -32.62
C SER A 278 10.58 -11.13 -33.93
#